data_AF-A0A645J2N5-F1
#
_entry.id   AF-A0A645J2N5-F1
#
_cell.length_a   1.000
_cell.length_b   1.000
_cell.length_c   1.000
_cell.angle_alpha   90.00
_cell.angle_beta   90.00
_cell.angle_gamma   90.00
#
_symmetry.space_group_name_H-M   'P 1'
#
loop_
_entity.id
_entity.type
_entity.pdbx_description
1 polymer ?
#
loop_
_entity_poly.entity_id
_entity_poly.type
_entity_poly.pdbx_seq_one_letter_code
_entity_poly.pdbx_strand_id
1 'polypeptide(L)'
;MKGEVEEEVSKLNIPSKNVFRPSLLLGERSKPRLAEKIAAALMRPFNFIIPDNQKPIEAANVAKAMVQASKRQAPGMNVYHHREMMLV
;
A
#
# COMPACT_ATOMS: atom_id res chain seq x y z
N MET A 1 -14.52 -4.11 3.45
CA MET A 1 -14.29 -2.65 3.38
C MET A 1 -13.30 -2.16 2.32
N LYS A 2 -12.06 -2.64 2.18
CA LYS A 2 -11.16 -2.13 1.09
C LYS A 2 -11.48 -2.69 -0.31
N GLY A 3 -11.82 -3.97 -0.42
CA GLY A 3 -12.15 -4.61 -1.70
C GLY A 3 -13.44 -4.08 -2.34
N GLU A 4 -14.44 -3.75 -1.52
CA GLU A 4 -15.72 -3.19 -2.00
C GLU A 4 -15.54 -1.84 -2.70
N VAL A 5 -14.68 -0.96 -2.17
CA VAL A 5 -14.41 0.35 -2.80
C VAL A 5 -13.69 0.18 -4.13
N GLU A 6 -12.73 -0.73 -4.22
CA GLU A 6 -12.02 -1.00 -5.48
C GLU A 6 -12.98 -1.55 -6.55
N GLU A 7 -13.91 -2.42 -6.15
CA GLU A 7 -14.93 -2.97 -7.04
C GLU A 7 -15.87 -1.87 -7.57
N GLU A 8 -16.36 -0.98 -6.70
CA GLU A 8 -17.24 0.11 -7.11
C GLU A 8 -16.51 1.12 -8.02
N VAL A 9 -15.25 1.46 -7.70
CA VAL A 9 -14.44 2.34 -8.56
C VAL A 9 -14.14 1.69 -9.91
N SER A 10 -14.04 0.36 -9.97
CA SER A 10 -13.84 -0.36 -11.23
C SER A 10 -15.02 -0.16 -12.21
N LYS A 11 -16.25 -0.01 -11.68
CA LYS A 11 -17.49 0.19 -12.45
C LYS A 11 -17.62 1.59 -13.03
N LEU A 12 -16.86 2.57 -12.50
CA LEU A 12 -16.85 3.93 -13.04
C LEU A 12 -16.13 3.99 -14.39
N ASN A 13 -16.70 4.74 -15.32
CA ASN A 13 -16.17 4.92 -16.67
C ASN A 13 -15.05 5.98 -16.72
N ILE A 14 -14.05 5.82 -15.84
CA ILE A 14 -12.85 6.64 -15.77
C ILE A 14 -11.80 6.03 -16.72
N PRO A 15 -11.25 6.81 -17.67
CA PRO A 15 -10.29 6.29 -18.67
C PRO A 15 -9.03 5.65 -18.09
N SER A 16 -8.54 6.16 -16.95
CA SER A 16 -7.35 5.67 -16.26
C SER A 16 -7.60 5.61 -14.76
N LYS A 17 -7.50 4.42 -14.17
CA LYS A 17 -7.70 4.13 -12.74
C LYS A 17 -6.42 3.54 -12.18
N ASN A 18 -5.87 4.16 -11.14
CA ASN A 18 -4.62 3.71 -10.51
C ASN A 18 -4.90 3.32 -9.06
N VAL A 19 -4.70 2.04 -8.72
CA VAL A 19 -4.93 1.47 -7.39
C VAL A 19 -3.59 1.15 -6.74
N PHE A 20 -3.30 1.77 -5.60
CA PHE A 20 -2.06 1.56 -4.85
C PHE A 20 -2.33 0.67 -3.64
N ARG A 21 -1.66 -0.47 -3.59
CA ARG A 21 -1.77 -1.47 -2.51
C ARG A 21 -0.45 -1.54 -1.73
N PRO A 22 -0.12 -0.50 -0.93
CA PRO A 22 1.03 -0.58 -0.06
C PRO A 22 0.80 -1.59 1.05
N SER A 23 1.91 -2.21 1.44
CA SER A 23 2.07 -2.98 2.66
C SER A 23 2.10 -2.01 3.87
N LEU A 24 3.06 -2.14 4.79
CA LEU A 24 3.15 -1.28 5.97
C LEU A 24 3.70 0.11 5.61
N LEU A 25 2.84 1.13 5.52
CA LEU A 25 3.27 2.52 5.34
C LEU A 25 4.15 3.05 6.51
N LEU A 26 5.38 3.42 6.23
CA LEU A 26 6.31 4.11 7.13
C LEU A 26 6.23 5.63 6.93
N GLY A 27 6.51 6.39 7.99
CA GLY A 27 6.45 7.85 8.00
C GLY A 27 6.10 8.38 9.40
N GLU A 28 6.39 9.66 9.65
CA GLU A 28 6.04 10.28 10.94
C GLU A 28 4.53 10.25 11.15
N ARG A 29 4.11 9.53 12.19
CA ARG A 29 2.71 9.41 12.61
C ARG A 29 2.59 9.85 14.05
N SER A 30 1.60 10.70 14.33
CA SER A 30 1.22 11.12 15.70
C SER A 30 0.85 9.94 16.61
N LYS A 31 0.37 8.83 16.03
CA LYS A 31 0.15 7.56 16.75
C LYS A 31 1.03 6.49 16.12
N PRO A 32 2.17 6.15 16.74
CA PRO A 32 2.99 5.12 16.19
C PRO A 32 2.24 3.79 16.33
N ARG A 33 2.40 2.91 15.33
CA ARG A 33 2.15 1.47 15.47
C ARG A 33 3.07 0.82 16.51
N LEU A 34 3.72 1.61 17.39
CA LEU A 34 4.48 1.18 18.54
C LEU A 34 3.59 0.38 19.51
N ALA A 35 2.32 0.74 19.65
CA ALA A 35 1.35 -0.07 20.38
C ALA A 35 1.18 -1.47 19.74
N GLU A 36 1.10 -1.53 18.40
CA GLU A 36 1.13 -2.81 17.65
C GLU A 36 2.49 -3.51 17.75
N LYS A 37 3.62 -2.79 17.82
CA LYS A 37 4.96 -3.41 18.01
C LYS A 37 5.15 -3.96 19.42
N ILE A 38 4.56 -3.33 20.44
CA ILE A 38 4.55 -3.81 21.83
C ILE A 38 3.62 -5.03 21.92
N ALA A 39 2.44 -4.99 21.29
CA ALA A 39 1.57 -6.16 21.15
C ALA A 39 2.24 -7.29 20.35
N ALA A 40 2.92 -6.98 19.26
CA ALA A 40 3.68 -7.94 18.46
C ALA A 40 4.90 -8.48 19.22
N ALA A 41 5.54 -7.67 20.07
CA ALA A 41 6.62 -8.13 20.95
C ALA A 41 6.12 -9.12 22.01
N LEU A 42 4.90 -8.95 22.51
CA LEU A 42 4.22 -9.92 23.37
C LEU A 42 3.81 -11.19 22.60
N MET A 43 3.52 -11.08 21.30
CA MET A 43 3.21 -12.20 20.41
C MET A 43 4.45 -12.88 19.77
N ARG A 44 5.68 -12.38 20.02
CA ARG A 44 6.95 -12.90 19.48
C ARG A 44 7.19 -14.41 19.62
N PRO A 45 6.76 -15.14 20.66
CA PRO A 45 6.93 -16.60 20.67
C PRO A 45 6.14 -17.33 19.57
N PHE A 46 5.20 -16.66 18.88
CA PHE A 46 4.39 -17.21 17.78
C PHE A 46 4.84 -16.73 16.38
N ASN A 47 6.01 -16.08 16.27
CA ASN A 47 6.41 -15.30 15.09
C ASN A 47 6.99 -16.11 13.91
N PHE A 48 6.94 -17.45 13.92
CA PHE A 48 7.44 -18.31 12.83
C PHE A 48 6.51 -18.33 11.58
N ILE A 49 5.41 -17.56 11.59
CA ILE A 49 4.32 -17.70 10.61
C ILE A 49 4.18 -16.47 9.68
N ILE A 50 5.00 -15.42 9.80
CA ILE A 50 4.76 -14.15 9.08
C ILE A 50 5.51 -14.06 7.72
N PRO A 51 4.81 -13.95 6.57
CA PRO A 51 5.41 -13.97 5.23
C PRO A 51 5.92 -12.61 4.69
N ASP A 52 6.88 -12.68 3.77
CA ASP A 52 7.64 -11.57 3.14
C ASP A 52 6.82 -10.49 2.40
N ASN A 53 5.53 -10.71 2.15
CA ASN A 53 4.65 -9.75 1.46
C ASN A 53 4.30 -8.51 2.31
N GLN A 54 4.88 -8.36 3.49
CA GLN A 54 4.58 -7.29 4.45
C GLN A 54 5.70 -6.24 4.58
N LYS A 55 6.72 -6.27 3.70
CA LYS A 55 7.86 -5.34 3.77
C LYS A 55 7.38 -3.89 3.82
N PRO A 56 7.78 -3.08 4.82
CA PRO A 56 7.31 -1.72 4.94
C PRO A 56 7.76 -0.81 3.79
N ILE A 57 6.96 0.21 3.45
CA ILE A 57 7.25 1.19 2.40
C ILE A 57 7.08 2.61 2.93
N GLU A 58 8.02 3.50 2.65
CA GLU A 58 7.92 4.92 3.03
C GLU A 58 6.76 5.61 2.32
N ALA A 59 5.99 6.42 3.06
CA ALA A 59 4.87 7.18 2.50
C ALA A 59 5.31 8.12 1.36
N ALA A 60 6.53 8.66 1.45
CA ALA A 60 7.13 9.46 0.39
C ALA A 60 7.30 8.68 -0.93
N ASN A 61 7.66 7.40 -0.85
CA ASN A 61 7.81 6.55 -2.04
C ASN A 61 6.46 6.27 -2.69
N VAL A 62 5.42 6.02 -1.88
CA VAL A 62 4.05 5.87 -2.39
C VAL A 62 3.57 7.16 -3.08
N ALA A 63 3.78 8.32 -2.44
CA ALA A 63 3.40 9.61 -3.03
C ALA A 63 4.12 9.87 -4.36
N LYS A 64 5.42 9.55 -4.45
CA LYS A 64 6.19 9.66 -5.68
C LYS A 64 5.61 8.76 -6.79
N ALA A 65 5.31 7.50 -6.46
CA ALA A 65 4.68 6.57 -7.40
C ALA A 65 3.31 7.07 -7.89
N MET A 66 2.50 7.66 -7.01
CA MET A 66 1.20 8.26 -7.37
C MET A 66 1.35 9.39 -8.38
N VAL A 67 2.30 10.30 -8.17
CA VAL A 67 2.55 11.43 -9.10
C VAL A 67 3.07 10.95 -10.45
N GLN A 68 3.90 9.90 -10.48
CA GLN A 68 4.40 9.39 -11.74
C GLN A 68 3.34 8.60 -12.51
N ALA A 69 2.52 7.80 -11.83
CA ALA A 69 1.42 7.07 -12.45
C ALA A 69 0.37 8.03 -13.05
N SER A 70 0.07 9.15 -12.37
CA SER A 70 -0.87 10.15 -12.89
C SER A 70 -0.37 10.84 -14.17
N LYS A 71 0.95 11.00 -14.33
CA LYS A 71 1.56 11.54 -15.56
C LYS A 71 1.51 10.57 -16.73
N ARG A 72 1.56 9.26 -16.47
CA ARG A 72 1.53 8.23 -17.53
C ARG A 72 0.14 8.04 -18.14
N GLN A 73 -0.93 8.28 -17.36
CA GLN A 73 -2.33 8.13 -17.78
C GLN A 73 -2.62 6.81 -18.52
N ALA A 74 -1.98 5.72 -18.07
CA ALA A 74 -2.17 4.41 -18.70
C ALA A 74 -3.66 4.00 -18.64
N PRO A 75 -4.28 3.64 -19.78
CA PRO A 75 -5.70 3.37 -19.83
C PRO A 75 -6.07 2.11 -19.04
N GLY A 76 -7.30 2.06 -18.53
CA GLY A 76 -7.82 0.91 -17.79
C GLY A 76 -7.49 0.95 -16.29
N MET A 77 -7.37 -0.24 -15.69
CA MET A 77 -7.10 -0.42 -14.26
C MET A 77 -5.65 -0.83 -14.03
N ASN A 78 -4.85 0.05 -13.43
CA ASN A 78 -3.45 -0.20 -13.09
C ASN A 78 -3.33 -0.42 -11.58
N VAL A 79 -2.76 -1.56 -11.17
CA VAL A 79 -2.57 -1.89 -9.75
C VAL A 79 -1.07 -1.85 -9.44
N TYR A 80 -0.70 -1.14 -8.37
CA TYR A 80 0.68 -0.97 -7.94
C TYR A 80 0.88 -1.55 -6.54
N HIS A 81 1.61 -2.66 -6.46
CA HIS A 81 2.12 -3.25 -5.23
C HIS A 81 3.49 -2.68 -4.86
N HIS A 82 4.05 -3.10 -3.72
CA HIS A 82 5.33 -2.62 -3.19
C HIS A 82 6.42 -2.54 -4.26
N ARG A 83 6.64 -3.63 -5.01
CA ARG A 83 7.71 -3.69 -6.02
C ARG A 83 7.51 -2.65 -7.11
N GLU A 84 6.28 -2.50 -7.60
CA GLU A 84 5.97 -1.58 -8.69
C GLU A 84 6.13 -0.14 -8.23
N MET A 85 5.71 0.20 -7.00
CA MET A 85 5.89 1.54 -6.44
C MET A 85 7.37 1.92 -6.24
N MET A 86 8.25 0.95 -6.03
CA MET A 86 9.69 1.19 -5.90
C MET A 86 10.41 1.33 -7.25
N LEU A 87 9.76 0.99 -8.36
CA LEU A 87 10.32 1.06 -9.71
C LEU A 87 9.92 2.32 -10.49
N VAL A 88 9.14 3.23 -9.86
CA VAL A 88 8.63 4.48 -10.49
C VAL A 88 9.41 5.72 -10.06
#